data_AF-A0A968TSQ3-F1
#
_entry.id   AF-A0A968TSQ3-F1
#
_cell.length_a   1.000
_cell.length_b   1.000
_cell.length_c   1.000
_cell.angle_alpha   90.00
_cell.angle_beta   90.00
_cell.angle_gamma   90.00
#
_symmetry.space_group_name_H-M   'P 1'
#
loop_
_entity.id
_entity.type
_entity.pdbx_description
1 polymer ?
#
loop_
_entity_poly.entity_id
_entity_poly.type
_entity_poly.pdbx_seq_one_letter_code
_entity_poly.pdbx_strand_id
1 'polypeptide(L)'
;MKVQDIDMQAVVAGKHRLTPVEALTLYQQASTHDLGQWAFAVAQRKLAEAYPQHQGKVRTYVIDRNINYTNVCSANCTFCAFKRDLGEQGSYTLTTGQLHEKVRQLTAIGGTQILLQGGMHPELPIEFYEDMLRGLKAEFPQVHIHGFSPPEVVEFIAIFKLEGFPVTAPGHSHEMPWEVWIAKGEAILRRLRQAGLDSIPGGGGEIFAPAVRRRIGLGKATAAQWLEVMSMAHRLGMSTSATMMFGHIEGLADRIDHLERVRQAQDQAILKGWPGRYVSFIAWPFQRENTPLGRVKEWDRDEAAVTGEKFPGDALAEMIMEGKVDGESKADCDAAMPDAGKRLRSAGAVDYLRTQALARLYLDNVLSIGASWVTMGPKIGQMGLYYGASDMGSVMMEENVVSAAGTTYCLDEPVLCHLIRSAGFMPAQRDNRYQLLKVHDTDAAPDLQVKDWSAHRAKRLHHESHEATTDDQQTAIAAASKTMPQTDHQGMVTLTISENTP
;
A
#
# COMPACT_ATOMS: atom_id res chain seq x y z
N MET A 1 0.20 -33.51 4.56
CA MET A 1 0.58 -32.77 5.77
C MET A 1 -0.68 -32.35 6.50
N LYS A 2 -0.68 -32.42 7.82
CA LYS A 2 -1.75 -31.98 8.72
C LYS A 2 -1.21 -30.88 9.64
N VAL A 3 -2.11 -30.09 10.24
CA VAL A 3 -1.73 -29.03 11.20
C VAL A 3 -0.86 -29.57 12.35
N GLN A 4 -1.16 -30.77 12.87
CA GLN A 4 -0.38 -31.40 13.92
C GLN A 4 1.06 -31.76 13.54
N ASP A 5 1.39 -31.76 12.24
CA ASP A 5 2.75 -32.02 11.76
C ASP A 5 3.63 -30.76 11.84
N ILE A 6 3.04 -29.59 12.17
CA ILE A 6 3.71 -28.28 12.21
C ILE A 6 4.01 -27.92 13.68
N ASP A 7 5.28 -27.69 14.01
CA ASP A 7 5.69 -27.25 15.35
C ASP A 7 5.32 -25.76 15.58
N MET A 8 4.06 -25.53 15.96
CA MET A 8 3.56 -24.19 16.22
C MET A 8 4.22 -23.53 17.44
N GLN A 9 4.77 -24.29 18.38
CA GLN A 9 5.52 -23.71 19.50
C GLN A 9 6.84 -23.11 19.00
N ALA A 10 7.54 -23.80 18.10
CA ALA A 10 8.73 -23.26 17.44
C ALA A 10 8.41 -22.06 16.55
N VAL A 11 7.28 -22.06 15.82
CA VAL A 11 6.84 -20.90 15.01
C VAL A 11 6.60 -19.68 15.91
N VAL A 12 5.82 -19.85 16.99
CA VAL A 12 5.50 -18.76 17.92
C VAL A 12 6.77 -18.21 18.58
N ALA A 13 7.70 -19.09 18.96
CA ALA A 13 8.98 -18.72 19.55
C ALA A 13 9.98 -18.11 18.54
N GLY A 14 9.66 -18.05 17.25
CA GLY A 14 10.56 -17.56 16.20
C GLY A 14 11.72 -18.51 15.88
N LYS A 15 11.59 -19.79 16.22
CA LYS A 15 12.58 -20.85 15.99
C LYS A 15 12.30 -21.66 14.73
N HIS A 16 11.09 -21.58 14.19
CA HIS A 16 10.69 -22.19 12.93
C HIS A 16 10.04 -21.14 12.02
N ARG A 17 10.48 -21.09 10.76
CA ARG A 17 9.89 -20.23 9.73
C ARG A 17 8.97 -21.10 8.88
N LEU A 18 7.70 -20.70 8.78
CA LEU A 18 6.71 -21.44 7.98
C LEU A 18 7.13 -21.50 6.51
N THR A 19 7.10 -22.70 5.95
CA THR A 19 7.16 -22.93 4.51
C THR A 19 5.82 -22.57 3.84
N PRO A 20 5.79 -22.34 2.51
CA PRO A 20 4.54 -22.13 1.79
C PRO A 20 3.50 -23.25 2.00
N VAL A 21 3.95 -24.52 2.04
CA VAL A 21 3.08 -25.69 2.22
C VAL A 21 2.48 -25.75 3.62
N GLU A 22 3.29 -25.48 4.65
CA GLU A 22 2.79 -25.40 6.04
C GLU A 22 1.80 -24.25 6.20
N ALA A 23 2.09 -23.09 5.62
CA ALA A 23 1.19 -21.95 5.64
C ALA A 23 -0.15 -22.24 4.96
N LEU A 24 -0.14 -22.93 3.81
CA LEU A 24 -1.37 -23.33 3.12
C LEU A 24 -2.16 -24.34 3.96
N THR A 25 -1.46 -25.30 4.57
CA THR A 25 -2.05 -26.28 5.49
C THR A 25 -2.74 -25.58 6.66
N LEU A 26 -2.08 -24.61 7.32
CA LEU A 26 -2.68 -23.81 8.38
C LEU A 26 -3.89 -23.02 7.87
N TYR A 27 -3.78 -22.39 6.70
CA TYR A 27 -4.85 -21.58 6.15
C TYR A 27 -6.10 -22.38 5.83
N GLN A 28 -5.95 -23.63 5.39
CA GLN A 28 -7.05 -24.51 5.03
C GLN A 28 -7.64 -25.25 6.22
N GLN A 29 -6.81 -25.68 7.17
CA GLN A 29 -7.22 -26.68 8.18
C GLN A 29 -7.29 -26.13 9.61
N ALA A 30 -6.52 -25.09 9.96
CA ALA A 30 -6.52 -24.59 11.33
C ALA A 30 -7.81 -23.83 11.64
N SER A 31 -8.29 -23.95 12.87
CA SER A 31 -9.42 -23.15 13.33
C SER A 31 -9.04 -21.67 13.36
N THR A 32 -10.03 -20.78 13.20
CA THR A 32 -9.78 -19.34 13.29
C THR A 32 -9.25 -18.97 14.67
N HIS A 33 -9.71 -19.67 15.72
CA HIS A 33 -9.26 -19.44 17.09
C HIS A 33 -7.77 -19.75 17.26
N ASP A 34 -7.29 -20.91 16.79
CA ASP A 34 -5.89 -21.31 16.93
C ASP A 34 -4.97 -20.37 16.15
N LEU A 35 -5.33 -20.01 14.92
CA LEU A 35 -4.61 -19.02 14.12
C LEU A 35 -4.48 -17.69 14.87
N GLY A 36 -5.59 -17.22 15.47
CA GLY A 36 -5.60 -16.01 16.29
C GLY A 36 -4.64 -16.10 17.48
N GLN A 37 -4.73 -17.18 18.26
CA GLN A 37 -3.87 -17.38 19.43
C GLN A 37 -2.38 -17.37 19.07
N TRP A 38 -1.97 -18.12 18.04
CA TRP A 38 -0.58 -18.18 17.61
C TRP A 38 -0.11 -16.83 17.06
N ALA A 39 -0.90 -16.18 16.21
CA ALA A 39 -0.56 -14.88 15.64
C ALA A 39 -0.45 -13.79 16.72
N PHE A 40 -1.35 -13.81 17.72
CA PHE A 40 -1.28 -12.92 18.87
C PHE A 40 0.01 -13.11 19.67
N ALA A 41 0.40 -14.36 19.94
CA ALA A 41 1.63 -14.67 20.66
C ALA A 41 2.88 -14.17 19.89
N VAL A 42 2.92 -14.33 18.56
CA VAL A 42 4.00 -13.76 17.72
C VAL A 42 4.01 -12.24 17.79
N ALA A 43 2.84 -11.58 17.72
CA ALA A 43 2.75 -10.12 17.81
C ALA A 43 3.24 -9.61 19.17
N GLN A 44 2.85 -10.26 20.28
CA GLN A 44 3.34 -9.91 21.62
C GLN A 44 4.86 -10.06 21.73
N ARG A 45 5.42 -11.18 21.25
CA ARG A 45 6.88 -11.39 21.24
C ARG A 45 7.60 -10.29 20.48
N LYS A 46 7.20 -10.04 19.22
CA LYS A 46 7.82 -9.00 18.38
C LYS A 46 7.73 -7.60 18.99
N LEU A 47 6.61 -7.27 19.63
CA LEU A 47 6.45 -5.97 20.29
C LEU A 47 7.21 -5.87 21.61
N ALA A 48 7.41 -6.97 22.33
CA ALA A 48 8.30 -7.02 23.49
C ALA A 48 9.77 -6.86 23.07
N GLU A 49 10.16 -7.42 21.93
CA GLU A 49 11.49 -7.23 21.34
C GLU A 49 11.69 -5.78 20.86
N ALA A 50 10.71 -5.20 20.16
CA ALA A 50 10.79 -3.84 19.62
C ALA A 50 10.68 -2.75 20.70
N TYR A 51 9.87 -2.98 21.74
CA TYR A 51 9.64 -2.05 22.84
C TYR A 51 9.78 -2.74 24.21
N PRO A 52 11.01 -3.09 24.64
CA PRO A 52 11.26 -3.87 25.85
C PRO A 52 10.64 -3.27 27.12
N GLN A 53 10.61 -1.94 27.21
CA GLN A 53 10.05 -1.20 28.34
C GLN A 53 8.53 -1.38 28.51
N HIS A 54 7.82 -1.86 27.48
CA HIS A 54 6.36 -2.04 27.50
C HIS A 54 5.91 -3.51 27.44
N GLN A 55 6.86 -4.47 27.42
CA GLN A 55 6.59 -5.90 27.55
C GLN A 55 5.48 -6.42 26.60
N GLY A 56 5.45 -5.94 25.35
CA GLY A 56 4.49 -6.38 24.33
C GLY A 56 3.06 -5.81 24.45
N LYS A 57 2.81 -4.92 25.42
CA LYS A 57 1.49 -4.33 25.67
C LYS A 57 1.13 -3.17 24.74
N VAL A 58 2.11 -2.56 24.08
CA VAL A 58 1.86 -1.43 23.17
C VAL A 58 1.11 -1.89 21.93
N ARG A 59 0.15 -1.09 21.47
CA ARG A 59 -0.37 -1.12 20.10
C ARG A 59 -0.31 0.28 19.54
N THR A 60 0.20 0.37 18.32
CA THR A 60 0.52 1.66 17.72
C THR A 60 -0.61 2.19 16.85
N TYR A 61 -0.59 3.49 16.62
CA TYR A 61 -1.35 4.17 15.57
C TYR A 61 -0.55 5.38 15.10
N VAL A 62 -0.92 5.95 13.95
CA VAL A 62 -0.32 7.20 13.45
C VAL A 62 -1.41 8.25 13.25
N ILE A 63 -1.08 9.54 13.41
CA ILE A 63 -1.97 10.62 12.96
C ILE A 63 -1.47 11.02 11.57
N ASP A 64 -2.17 10.54 10.55
CA ASP A 64 -1.83 10.82 9.16
C ASP A 64 -3.03 11.37 8.37
N ARG A 65 -2.76 11.74 7.12
CA ARG A 65 -3.82 12.03 6.15
C ARG A 65 -3.51 11.36 4.82
N ASN A 66 -4.48 10.62 4.31
CA ASN A 66 -4.48 10.14 2.93
C ASN A 66 -4.87 11.29 2.01
N ILE A 67 -3.98 11.65 1.08
CA ILE A 67 -4.21 12.72 0.12
C ILE A 67 -4.06 12.14 -1.29
N ASN A 68 -5.17 12.17 -2.03
CA ASN A 68 -5.17 11.87 -3.44
C ASN A 68 -5.00 13.16 -4.24
N TYR A 69 -3.78 13.44 -4.68
CA TYR A 69 -3.47 14.68 -5.42
C TYR A 69 -4.03 14.69 -6.85
N THR A 70 -4.41 13.54 -7.39
CA THR A 70 -5.17 13.40 -8.64
C THR A 70 -5.89 12.07 -8.66
N ASN A 71 -7.03 11.99 -9.35
CA ASN A 71 -7.71 10.72 -9.67
C ASN A 71 -7.58 10.33 -11.16
N VAL A 72 -6.86 11.12 -11.96
CA VAL A 72 -6.56 10.81 -13.37
C VAL A 72 -5.57 9.66 -13.43
N CYS A 73 -5.91 8.57 -14.12
CA CYS A 73 -5.08 7.37 -14.14
C CYS A 73 -5.09 6.67 -15.50
N SER A 74 -3.92 6.28 -15.99
CA SER A 74 -3.76 5.49 -17.22
C SER A 74 -4.12 4.00 -17.07
N ALA A 75 -4.16 3.46 -15.85
CA ALA A 75 -4.54 2.05 -15.63
C ALA A 75 -6.05 1.81 -15.60
N ASN A 76 -6.44 0.62 -16.05
CA ASN A 76 -7.82 0.14 -16.12
C ASN A 76 -8.04 -1.03 -15.15
N CYS A 77 -7.81 -0.77 -13.86
CA CYS A 77 -7.99 -1.78 -12.82
C CYS A 77 -9.47 -2.13 -12.65
N THR A 78 -9.83 -3.42 -12.72
CA THR A 78 -11.24 -3.86 -12.63
C THR A 78 -11.80 -3.72 -11.20
N PHE A 79 -10.95 -3.55 -10.20
CA PHE A 79 -11.31 -3.36 -8.80
C PHE A 79 -11.34 -1.88 -8.35
N CYS A 80 -11.02 -0.93 -9.23
CA CYS A 80 -10.92 0.48 -8.86
C CYS A 80 -12.19 1.25 -9.23
N ALA A 81 -12.84 1.87 -8.25
CA ALA A 81 -13.97 2.80 -8.47
C ALA A 81 -13.52 4.28 -8.55
N PHE A 82 -12.29 4.57 -8.14
CA PHE A 82 -11.76 5.93 -7.97
C PHE A 82 -11.22 6.55 -9.26
N LYS A 83 -10.72 5.73 -10.19
CA LYS A 83 -10.01 6.21 -11.39
C LYS A 83 -10.93 7.00 -12.32
N ARG A 84 -10.40 8.05 -12.92
CA ARG A 84 -11.00 8.79 -14.03
C ARG A 84 -10.00 8.89 -15.18
N ASP A 85 -10.52 8.91 -16.40
CA ASP A 85 -9.72 9.22 -17.59
C ASP A 85 -9.50 10.75 -17.68
N LEU A 86 -8.44 11.16 -18.38
CA LEU A 86 -8.14 12.58 -18.55
C LEU A 86 -9.28 13.28 -19.30
N GLY A 87 -9.81 14.37 -18.72
CA GLY A 87 -10.97 15.09 -19.27
C GLY A 87 -12.32 14.42 -19.00
N GLU A 88 -12.36 13.27 -18.34
CA GLU A 88 -13.61 12.67 -17.87
C GLU A 88 -14.25 13.55 -16.80
N GLN A 89 -15.58 13.61 -16.76
CA GLN A 89 -16.31 14.30 -15.70
C GLN A 89 -15.89 13.76 -14.31
N GLY A 90 -15.56 14.68 -13.39
CA GLY A 90 -15.11 14.34 -12.05
C GLY A 90 -13.62 13.97 -11.97
N SER A 91 -12.86 14.08 -13.06
CA SER A 91 -11.40 14.10 -12.99
C SER A 91 -10.89 15.36 -12.29
N TYR A 92 -9.82 15.26 -11.52
CA TYR A 92 -9.20 16.41 -10.84
C TYR A 92 -7.71 16.20 -10.59
N THR A 93 -7.01 17.32 -10.43
CA THR A 93 -5.63 17.40 -9.90
C THR A 93 -5.59 18.57 -8.93
N LEU A 94 -5.17 18.33 -7.69
CA LEU A 94 -5.13 19.35 -6.64
C LEU A 94 -4.09 20.42 -6.97
N THR A 95 -4.45 21.67 -6.71
CA THR A 95 -3.51 22.79 -6.71
C THR A 95 -2.60 22.74 -5.47
N THR A 96 -1.44 23.41 -5.54
CA THR A 96 -0.52 23.55 -4.40
C THR A 96 -1.23 24.11 -3.16
N GLY A 97 -2.09 25.12 -3.34
CA GLY A 97 -2.84 25.73 -2.23
C GLY A 97 -3.82 24.75 -1.56
N GLN A 98 -4.57 23.99 -2.35
CA GLN A 98 -5.47 22.95 -1.81
C GLN A 98 -4.69 21.87 -1.07
N LEU A 99 -3.58 21.41 -1.64
CA LEU A 99 -2.72 20.41 -1.02
C LEU A 99 -2.15 20.91 0.32
N HIS A 100 -1.61 22.14 0.34
CA HIS A 100 -1.02 22.72 1.55
C HIS A 100 -2.07 22.95 2.64
N GLU A 101 -3.28 23.39 2.29
CA GLU A 101 -4.37 23.52 3.25
C GLU A 101 -4.74 22.18 3.89
N LYS A 102 -4.77 21.09 3.10
CA LYS A 102 -4.98 19.74 3.65
C LYS A 102 -3.90 19.35 4.67
N VAL A 103 -2.63 19.69 4.42
CA VAL A 103 -1.52 19.41 5.36
C VAL A 103 -1.55 20.33 6.58
N ARG A 104 -1.98 21.59 6.43
CA ARG A 104 -2.17 22.51 7.54
C ARG A 104 -3.24 22.01 8.52
N GLN A 105 -4.34 21.48 8.01
CA GLN A 105 -5.39 20.86 8.84
C GLN A 105 -4.88 19.63 9.59
N LEU A 106 -4.04 18.81 8.94
CA LEU A 106 -3.40 17.65 9.58
C LEU A 106 -2.47 18.08 10.72
N THR A 107 -1.58 19.04 10.46
CA THR A 107 -0.61 19.50 11.47
C THR A 107 -1.29 20.20 12.65
N ALA A 108 -2.43 20.87 12.42
CA ALA A 108 -3.23 21.50 13.47
C ALA A 108 -3.78 20.50 14.52
N ILE A 109 -3.89 19.21 14.17
CA ILE A 109 -4.31 18.16 15.10
C ILE A 109 -3.15 17.27 15.58
N GLY A 110 -1.90 17.69 15.36
CA GLY A 110 -0.71 16.93 15.77
C GLY A 110 -0.31 15.80 14.80
N GLY A 111 -0.79 15.85 13.56
CA GLY A 111 -0.40 14.91 12.52
C GLY A 111 1.05 15.03 12.09
N THR A 112 1.67 13.87 11.80
CA THR A 112 3.12 13.77 11.55
C THR A 112 3.45 13.15 10.20
N GLN A 113 2.45 12.69 9.44
CA GLN A 113 2.65 11.96 8.20
C GLN A 113 1.53 12.26 7.19
N ILE A 114 1.86 12.33 5.91
CA ILE A 114 0.88 12.21 4.83
C ILE A 114 1.13 10.94 4.04
N LEU A 115 0.04 10.31 3.60
CA LEU A 115 0.05 9.29 2.56
C LEU A 115 -0.36 9.95 1.24
N LEU A 116 0.61 10.22 0.37
CA LEU A 116 0.42 10.98 -0.86
C LEU A 116 0.37 10.02 -2.06
N GLN A 117 -0.82 9.74 -2.59
CA GLN A 117 -1.00 8.75 -3.67
C GLN A 117 -2.00 9.25 -4.71
N GLY A 118 -1.63 9.24 -5.98
CA GLY A 118 -2.51 9.68 -7.06
C GLY A 118 -2.87 8.55 -8.03
N GLY A 119 -3.69 8.91 -9.01
CA GLY A 119 -3.71 8.17 -10.26
C GLY A 119 -2.40 8.35 -11.06
N MET A 120 -2.13 7.41 -11.97
CA MET A 120 -0.98 7.43 -12.86
C MET A 120 -1.23 8.40 -14.02
N HIS A 121 -1.08 9.70 -13.74
CA HIS A 121 -1.44 10.77 -14.67
C HIS A 121 -0.42 10.86 -15.83
N PRO A 122 -0.86 10.75 -17.10
CA PRO A 122 0.05 10.59 -18.25
C PRO A 122 0.78 11.86 -18.72
N GLU A 123 0.40 13.04 -18.23
CA GLU A 123 0.85 14.33 -18.74
C GLU A 123 1.62 15.18 -17.72
N LEU A 124 1.64 14.77 -16.43
CA LEU A 124 2.35 15.53 -15.39
C LEU A 124 3.85 15.24 -15.49
N PRO A 125 4.71 16.27 -15.67
CA PRO A 125 6.15 16.09 -15.75
C PRO A 125 6.76 15.85 -14.37
N ILE A 126 8.02 15.39 -14.31
CA ILE A 126 8.70 15.13 -13.03
C ILE A 126 8.82 16.40 -12.17
N GLU A 127 8.97 17.56 -12.79
CA GLU A 127 9.10 18.86 -12.13
C GLU A 127 7.86 19.19 -11.29
N PHE A 128 6.66 18.80 -11.73
CA PHE A 128 5.43 18.95 -10.94
C PHE A 128 5.54 18.23 -9.58
N TYR A 129 6.06 17.00 -9.59
CA TYR A 129 6.23 16.20 -8.38
C TYR A 129 7.36 16.75 -7.50
N GLU A 130 8.46 17.20 -8.11
CA GLU A 130 9.57 17.82 -7.36
C GLU A 130 9.16 19.13 -6.70
N ASP A 131 8.44 20.01 -7.41
CA ASP A 131 7.91 21.26 -6.89
C ASP A 131 6.91 21.01 -5.76
N MET A 132 6.03 20.01 -5.92
CA MET A 132 5.09 19.58 -4.89
C MET A 132 5.82 19.16 -3.61
N LEU A 133 6.81 18.27 -3.72
CA LEU A 133 7.57 17.78 -2.56
C LEU A 133 8.37 18.90 -1.88
N ARG A 134 9.04 19.75 -2.67
CA ARG A 134 9.82 20.89 -2.16
C ARG A 134 8.93 21.89 -1.45
N GLY A 135 7.76 22.22 -2.02
CA GLY A 135 6.77 23.10 -1.41
C GLY A 135 6.27 22.55 -0.06
N LEU A 136 5.91 21.27 -0.02
CA LEU A 136 5.49 20.59 1.19
C LEU A 136 6.57 20.59 2.27
N LYS A 137 7.83 20.29 1.92
CA LYS A 137 8.94 20.30 2.89
C LYS A 137 9.34 21.70 3.33
N ALA A 138 9.16 22.72 2.50
CA ALA A 138 9.43 24.10 2.87
C ALA A 138 8.41 24.63 3.90
N GLU A 139 7.12 24.32 3.74
CA GLU A 139 6.07 24.79 4.67
C GLU A 139 5.90 23.85 5.88
N PHE A 140 6.06 22.54 5.70
CA PHE A 140 5.81 21.51 6.71
C PHE A 140 7.00 20.55 6.89
N PRO A 141 8.19 21.05 7.29
CA PRO A 141 9.42 20.24 7.39
C PRO A 141 9.30 19.06 8.37
N GLN A 142 8.38 19.14 9.34
CA GLN A 142 8.09 18.11 10.34
C GLN A 142 7.23 16.95 9.80
N VAL A 143 6.57 17.11 8.65
CA VAL A 143 5.67 16.09 8.10
C VAL A 143 6.46 15.09 7.26
N HIS A 144 6.30 13.81 7.59
CA HIS A 144 6.84 12.70 6.81
C HIS A 144 5.99 12.44 5.56
N ILE A 145 6.60 12.49 4.39
CA ILE A 145 5.95 12.26 3.10
C ILE A 145 6.10 10.78 2.73
N HIS A 146 5.05 10.00 3.00
CA HIS A 146 4.90 8.62 2.54
C HIS A 146 4.18 8.65 1.19
N GLY A 147 4.92 8.70 0.09
CA GLY A 147 4.37 9.10 -1.20
C GLY A 147 4.70 8.18 -2.36
N PHE A 148 3.81 8.20 -3.36
CA PHE A 148 3.90 7.49 -4.64
C PHE A 148 3.99 5.98 -4.51
N SER A 149 2.92 5.27 -4.87
CA SER A 149 2.91 3.82 -4.92
C SER A 149 3.86 3.29 -6.01
N PRO A 150 4.33 2.04 -5.91
CA PRO A 150 5.12 1.44 -6.98
C PRO A 150 4.50 1.52 -8.37
N PRO A 151 3.19 1.30 -8.59
CA PRO A 151 2.57 1.58 -9.89
C PRO A 151 2.84 2.98 -10.44
N GLU A 152 2.74 4.02 -9.60
CA GLU A 152 3.07 5.39 -10.01
C GLU A 152 4.53 5.50 -10.43
N VAL A 153 5.46 4.90 -9.68
CA VAL A 153 6.88 4.88 -10.05
C VAL A 153 7.14 4.12 -11.36
N VAL A 154 6.43 3.00 -11.60
CA VAL A 154 6.50 2.27 -12.87
C VAL A 154 6.04 3.13 -14.04
N GLU A 155 5.00 3.95 -13.82
CA GLU A 155 4.53 4.91 -14.82
C GLU A 155 5.53 6.05 -15.01
N PHE A 156 6.11 6.59 -13.94
CA PHE A 156 7.16 7.59 -14.01
C PHE A 156 8.35 7.11 -14.84
N ILE A 157 8.73 5.85 -14.69
CA ILE A 157 9.77 5.22 -15.53
C ILE A 157 9.34 5.19 -17.00
N ALA A 158 8.07 4.94 -17.31
CA ALA A 158 7.59 5.02 -18.69
C ALA A 158 7.71 6.45 -19.26
N ILE A 159 7.14 7.44 -18.57
CA ILE A 159 6.77 8.72 -19.19
C ILE A 159 7.75 9.86 -18.92
N PHE A 160 8.54 9.84 -17.84
CA PHE A 160 9.41 10.98 -17.52
C PHE A 160 10.59 11.09 -18.48
N LYS A 161 10.81 12.32 -18.97
CA LYS A 161 11.94 12.68 -19.83
C LYS A 161 13.16 12.98 -18.97
N LEU A 162 14.09 12.03 -18.88
CA LEU A 162 15.39 12.20 -18.24
C LEU A 162 16.48 12.04 -19.29
N GLU A 163 17.49 12.91 -19.25
CA GLU A 163 18.64 12.82 -20.16
C GLU A 163 19.31 11.44 -20.05
N GLY A 164 19.63 10.84 -21.20
CA GLY A 164 20.26 9.51 -21.27
C GLY A 164 19.31 8.32 -21.10
N PHE A 165 18.01 8.54 -20.90
CA PHE A 165 17.02 7.47 -20.75
C PHE A 165 15.91 7.52 -21.81
N PRO A 166 15.43 6.34 -22.29
CA PRO A 166 14.30 6.29 -23.23
C PRO A 166 12.99 6.68 -22.54
N VAL A 167 11.98 7.04 -23.34
CA VAL A 167 10.59 7.27 -22.92
C VAL A 167 9.71 6.31 -23.70
N THR A 168 8.72 5.72 -23.05
CA THR A 168 7.73 4.83 -23.65
C THR A 168 6.33 5.43 -23.52
N ALA A 169 5.33 4.78 -24.11
CA ALA A 169 3.93 5.13 -23.86
C ALA A 169 3.52 4.84 -22.38
N PRO A 170 2.48 5.53 -21.86
CA PRO A 170 1.85 5.21 -20.58
C PRO A 170 1.52 3.71 -20.44
N GLY A 171 1.96 3.05 -19.36
CA GLY A 171 1.82 1.61 -19.16
C GLY A 171 2.82 0.70 -19.89
N HIS A 172 3.72 1.27 -20.70
CA HIS A 172 4.63 0.51 -21.57
C HIS A 172 6.10 0.49 -21.11
N SER A 173 6.42 0.78 -19.84
CA SER A 173 7.82 0.76 -19.38
C SER A 173 8.49 -0.62 -19.51
N HIS A 174 7.72 -1.71 -19.65
CA HIS A 174 8.23 -3.05 -19.91
C HIS A 174 8.93 -3.21 -21.26
N GLU A 175 8.78 -2.25 -22.18
CA GLU A 175 9.51 -2.21 -23.46
C GLU A 175 10.99 -1.82 -23.28
N MET A 176 11.36 -1.23 -22.13
CA MET A 176 12.74 -0.92 -21.80
C MET A 176 13.51 -2.17 -21.38
N PRO A 177 14.80 -2.31 -21.76
CA PRO A 177 15.66 -3.31 -21.14
C PRO A 177 15.69 -3.18 -19.62
N TRP A 178 15.67 -4.29 -18.90
CA TRP A 178 15.45 -4.30 -17.46
C TRP A 178 16.52 -3.51 -16.68
N GLU A 179 17.78 -3.58 -17.11
CA GLU A 179 18.88 -2.80 -16.54
C GLU A 179 18.71 -1.29 -16.74
N VAL A 180 18.19 -0.88 -17.90
CA VAL A 180 17.88 0.53 -18.20
C VAL A 180 16.68 0.99 -17.38
N TRP A 181 15.66 0.14 -17.27
CA TRP A 181 14.49 0.36 -16.43
C TRP A 181 14.90 0.58 -14.97
N ILE A 182 15.82 -0.25 -14.46
CA ILE A 182 16.33 -0.12 -13.09
C ILE A 182 17.07 1.20 -12.89
N ALA A 183 18.02 1.49 -13.79
CA ALA A 183 18.82 2.71 -13.70
C ALA A 183 17.95 3.98 -13.77
N LYS A 184 16.93 4.00 -14.64
CA LYS A 184 15.98 5.11 -14.73
C LYS A 184 15.15 5.26 -13.47
N GLY A 185 14.61 4.14 -12.94
CA GLY A 185 13.84 4.13 -11.70
C GLY A 185 14.63 4.66 -10.50
N GLU A 186 15.89 4.24 -10.35
CA GLU A 186 16.77 4.79 -9.32
C GLU A 186 17.05 6.29 -9.50
N ALA A 187 17.27 6.75 -10.74
CA ALA A 187 17.50 8.16 -11.02
C ALA A 187 16.28 9.02 -10.65
N ILE A 188 15.07 8.56 -10.99
CA ILE A 188 13.80 9.19 -10.61
C ILE A 188 13.66 9.23 -9.09
N LEU A 189 13.83 8.09 -8.41
CA LEU A 189 13.68 8.03 -6.95
C LEU A 189 14.73 8.87 -6.21
N ARG A 190 15.96 9.01 -6.74
CA ARG A 190 16.96 9.94 -6.19
C ARG A 190 16.51 11.39 -6.30
N ARG A 191 15.98 11.80 -7.46
CA ARG A 191 15.42 13.14 -7.68
C ARG A 191 14.25 13.42 -6.71
N LEU A 192 13.28 12.52 -6.63
CA LEU A 192 12.13 12.66 -5.72
C LEU A 192 12.56 12.69 -4.24
N ARG A 193 13.53 11.85 -3.84
CA ARG A 193 14.08 11.88 -2.48
C ARG A 193 14.78 13.21 -2.17
N GLN A 194 15.57 13.73 -3.11
CA GLN A 194 16.21 15.05 -2.96
C GLN A 194 15.18 16.18 -2.87
N ALA A 195 14.05 16.05 -3.57
CA ALA A 195 12.95 17.02 -3.51
C ALA A 195 12.15 16.96 -2.20
N GLY A 196 12.19 15.84 -1.46
CA GLY A 196 11.54 15.74 -0.15
C GLY A 196 10.79 14.44 0.14
N LEU A 197 10.80 13.45 -0.76
CA LEU A 197 10.17 12.15 -0.51
C LEU A 197 10.93 11.36 0.58
N ASP A 198 10.21 10.90 1.62
CA ASP A 198 10.84 10.18 2.74
C ASP A 198 10.72 8.64 2.64
N SER A 199 9.63 8.14 2.03
CA SER A 199 9.30 6.71 2.00
C SER A 199 8.25 6.39 0.93
N ILE A 200 8.15 5.10 0.56
CA ILE A 200 7.21 4.61 -0.46
C ILE A 200 6.13 3.71 0.17
N PRO A 201 4.83 3.99 -0.04
CA PRO A 201 3.75 3.14 0.44
C PRO A 201 3.59 1.88 -0.39
N GLY A 202 3.07 0.83 0.26
CA GLY A 202 2.85 -0.47 -0.35
C GLY A 202 1.67 -0.57 -1.31
N GLY A 203 1.03 0.54 -1.68
CA GLY A 203 -0.13 0.54 -2.58
C GLY A 203 0.14 -0.18 -3.90
N GLY A 204 -0.88 -0.80 -4.49
CA GLY A 204 -0.74 -1.53 -5.75
C GLY A 204 -0.13 -2.93 -5.64
N GLY A 205 0.06 -3.44 -4.42
CA GLY A 205 0.47 -4.82 -4.19
C GLY A 205 -0.59 -5.83 -4.65
N GLU A 206 -1.86 -5.61 -4.32
CA GLU A 206 -3.00 -6.46 -4.67
C GLU A 206 -2.68 -7.96 -4.48
N ILE A 207 -2.73 -8.76 -5.54
CA ILE A 207 -2.17 -10.12 -5.60
C ILE A 207 -1.03 -10.14 -6.63
N PHE A 208 0.08 -10.79 -6.27
CA PHE A 208 1.26 -10.88 -7.13
C PHE A 208 1.16 -11.99 -8.18
N ALA A 209 0.49 -13.09 -7.84
CA ALA A 209 0.29 -14.21 -8.74
C ALA A 209 -0.15 -13.74 -10.14
N PRO A 210 0.64 -14.00 -11.20
CA PRO A 210 0.42 -13.43 -12.52
C PRO A 210 -0.96 -13.80 -13.10
N ALA A 211 -1.42 -15.02 -12.83
CA ALA A 211 -2.76 -15.49 -13.18
C ALA A 211 -3.85 -14.55 -12.64
N VAL A 212 -3.75 -14.10 -11.40
CA VAL A 212 -4.71 -13.15 -10.82
C VAL A 212 -4.45 -11.74 -11.33
N ARG A 213 -3.19 -11.29 -11.28
CA ARG A 213 -2.80 -9.91 -11.52
C ARG A 213 -3.20 -9.40 -12.91
N ARG A 214 -3.01 -10.24 -13.95
CA ARG A 214 -3.40 -9.90 -15.34
C ARG A 214 -4.91 -9.69 -15.51
N ARG A 215 -5.73 -10.34 -14.68
CA ARG A 215 -7.20 -10.24 -14.76
C ARG A 215 -7.75 -9.02 -14.02
N ILE A 216 -7.01 -8.50 -13.05
CA ILE A 216 -7.49 -7.42 -12.18
C ILE A 216 -6.81 -6.06 -12.45
N GLY A 217 -5.55 -6.04 -12.88
CA GLY A 217 -4.73 -4.83 -12.99
C GLY A 217 -4.23 -4.54 -14.40
N LEU A 218 -5.14 -4.22 -15.33
CA LEU A 218 -4.77 -3.86 -16.71
C LEU A 218 -4.00 -2.53 -16.73
N GLY A 219 -2.79 -2.54 -17.30
CA GLY A 219 -1.90 -1.37 -17.37
C GLY A 219 -1.23 -1.00 -16.03
N LYS A 220 -1.36 -1.85 -15.00
CA LYS A 220 -0.68 -1.67 -13.70
C LYS A 220 0.65 -2.44 -13.67
N ALA A 221 1.56 -2.04 -12.79
CA ALA A 221 2.85 -2.72 -12.55
C ALA A 221 2.69 -4.24 -12.36
N THR A 222 3.63 -5.06 -12.86
CA THR A 222 3.75 -6.48 -12.53
C THR A 222 4.28 -6.69 -11.10
N ALA A 223 4.27 -7.93 -10.58
CA ALA A 223 4.87 -8.24 -9.29
C ALA A 223 6.37 -7.94 -9.27
N ALA A 224 7.10 -8.32 -10.34
CA ALA A 224 8.53 -8.06 -10.48
C ALA A 224 8.83 -6.56 -10.45
N GLN A 225 8.08 -5.76 -11.22
CA GLN A 225 8.23 -4.30 -11.21
C GLN A 225 7.92 -3.70 -9.83
N TRP A 226 6.84 -4.14 -9.18
CA TRP A 226 6.45 -3.65 -7.85
C TRP A 226 7.55 -3.93 -6.81
N LEU A 227 8.08 -5.16 -6.79
CA LEU A 227 9.15 -5.57 -5.86
C LEU A 227 10.48 -4.86 -6.16
N GLU A 228 10.77 -4.61 -7.43
CA GLU A 228 11.99 -3.91 -7.84
C GLU A 228 11.95 -2.43 -7.43
N VAL A 229 10.81 -1.73 -7.59
CA VAL A 229 10.67 -0.35 -7.06
C VAL A 229 10.94 -0.30 -5.56
N MET A 230 10.39 -1.26 -4.80
CA MET A 230 10.65 -1.33 -3.36
C MET A 230 12.14 -1.57 -3.06
N SER A 231 12.78 -2.45 -3.83
CA SER A 231 14.22 -2.72 -3.71
C SER A 231 15.08 -1.50 -4.04
N MET A 232 14.69 -0.68 -5.03
CA MET A 232 15.34 0.61 -5.31
C MET A 232 15.20 1.56 -4.12
N ALA A 233 14.00 1.67 -3.57
CA ALA A 233 13.73 2.50 -2.40
C ALA A 233 14.59 2.09 -1.20
N HIS A 234 14.71 0.78 -0.95
CA HIS A 234 15.54 0.24 0.13
C HIS A 234 17.02 0.55 -0.05
N ARG A 235 17.56 0.39 -1.27
CA ARG A 235 18.94 0.80 -1.61
C ARG A 235 19.19 2.28 -1.34
N LEU A 236 18.17 3.11 -1.60
CA LEU A 236 18.20 4.55 -1.36
C LEU A 236 17.92 4.95 0.09
N GLY A 237 17.72 4.00 1.01
CA GLY A 237 17.51 4.27 2.44
C GLY A 237 16.08 4.64 2.82
N MET A 238 15.13 4.52 1.90
CA MET A 238 13.72 4.74 2.17
C MET A 238 13.10 3.51 2.81
N SER A 239 12.34 3.72 3.88
CA SER A 239 11.47 2.67 4.44
C SER A 239 10.24 2.49 3.54
N THR A 240 9.66 1.30 3.53
CA THR A 240 8.46 1.03 2.74
C THR A 240 7.43 0.21 3.52
N SER A 241 6.19 0.20 3.05
CA SER A 241 5.17 -0.76 3.48
C SER A 241 4.86 -1.73 2.35
N ALA A 242 4.25 -2.87 2.66
CA ALA A 242 3.72 -3.81 1.67
C ALA A 242 2.22 -4.00 1.89
N THR A 243 1.46 -4.25 0.83
CA THR A 243 0.01 -4.42 0.95
C THR A 243 -0.54 -5.54 0.09
N MET A 244 -1.65 -6.12 0.54
CA MET A 244 -2.37 -7.17 -0.17
C MET A 244 -3.88 -6.94 -0.09
N MET A 245 -4.48 -6.51 -1.20
CA MET A 245 -5.94 -6.60 -1.36
C MET A 245 -6.30 -8.05 -1.69
N PHE A 246 -7.26 -8.63 -0.96
CA PHE A 246 -7.68 -10.02 -1.14
C PHE A 246 -9.20 -10.17 -1.03
N GLY A 247 -9.71 -11.38 -1.21
CA GLY A 247 -11.14 -11.69 -1.09
C GLY A 247 -11.89 -11.42 -2.39
N HIS A 248 -11.31 -11.83 -3.51
CA HIS A 248 -11.90 -11.71 -4.83
C HIS A 248 -11.75 -13.02 -5.62
N ILE A 249 -11.06 -13.00 -6.75
CA ILE A 249 -10.88 -14.14 -7.66
C ILE A 249 -9.70 -15.07 -7.30
N GLU A 250 -8.88 -14.71 -6.32
CA GLU A 250 -7.62 -15.38 -6.00
C GLU A 250 -7.81 -16.61 -5.09
N GLY A 251 -6.90 -17.58 -5.24
CA GLY A 251 -6.79 -18.72 -4.35
C GLY A 251 -6.04 -18.40 -3.05
N LEU A 252 -6.17 -19.28 -2.05
CA LEU A 252 -5.40 -19.18 -0.81
C LEU A 252 -3.89 -19.31 -1.06
N ALA A 253 -3.49 -20.16 -2.02
CA ALA A 253 -2.09 -20.30 -2.41
C ALA A 253 -1.52 -19.04 -3.09
N ASP A 254 -2.35 -18.26 -3.82
CA ASP A 254 -1.93 -16.97 -4.39
C ASP A 254 -1.61 -15.95 -3.28
N ARG A 255 -2.36 -15.97 -2.18
CA ARG A 255 -2.07 -15.13 -1.00
C ARG A 255 -0.75 -15.51 -0.35
N ILE A 256 -0.41 -16.80 -0.33
CA ILE A 256 0.87 -17.28 0.23
C ILE A 256 2.02 -16.93 -0.71
N ASP A 257 1.87 -17.08 -2.02
CA ASP A 257 2.84 -16.58 -3.00
C ASP A 257 3.10 -15.07 -2.80
N HIS A 258 2.05 -14.29 -2.57
CA HIS A 258 2.20 -12.86 -2.26
C HIS A 258 3.06 -12.64 -1.01
N LEU A 259 2.71 -13.28 0.12
CA LEU A 259 3.46 -13.16 1.37
C LEU A 259 4.91 -13.65 1.24
N GLU A 260 5.14 -14.72 0.48
CA GLU A 260 6.48 -15.26 0.21
C GLU A 260 7.35 -14.28 -0.55
N ARG A 261 6.82 -13.64 -1.60
CA ARG A 261 7.58 -12.64 -2.36
C ARG A 261 7.94 -11.43 -1.51
N VAL A 262 7.03 -10.96 -0.65
CA VAL A 262 7.33 -9.88 0.32
C VAL A 262 8.41 -10.32 1.30
N ARG A 263 8.29 -11.54 1.85
CA ARG A 263 9.26 -12.09 2.80
C ARG A 263 10.65 -12.23 2.19
N GLN A 264 10.75 -12.75 0.96
CA GLN A 264 12.01 -12.90 0.24
C GLN A 264 12.64 -11.55 -0.10
N ALA A 265 11.86 -10.57 -0.54
CA ALA A 265 12.36 -9.22 -0.80
C ALA A 265 12.89 -8.55 0.48
N GLN A 266 12.20 -8.73 1.61
CA GLN A 266 12.67 -8.27 2.91
C GLN A 266 13.95 -8.99 3.35
N ASP A 267 14.04 -10.31 3.21
CA ASP A 267 15.25 -11.08 3.50
C ASP A 267 16.42 -10.57 2.67
N GLN A 268 16.22 -10.31 1.37
CA GLN A 268 17.24 -9.77 0.50
C GLN A 268 17.75 -8.41 0.98
N ALA A 269 16.85 -7.49 1.36
CA ALA A 269 17.23 -6.18 1.89
C ALA A 269 18.04 -6.29 3.18
N ILE A 270 17.63 -7.19 4.09
CA ILE A 270 18.34 -7.45 5.36
C ILE A 270 19.72 -8.06 5.09
N LEU A 271 19.80 -9.12 4.28
CA LEU A 271 21.05 -9.84 3.98
C LEU A 271 22.07 -8.95 3.28
N LYS A 272 21.62 -8.07 2.38
CA LYS A 272 22.48 -7.11 1.68
C LYS A 272 22.83 -5.88 2.54
N GLY A 273 22.29 -5.77 3.76
CA GLY A 273 22.52 -4.63 4.64
C GLY A 273 22.01 -3.30 4.07
N TRP A 274 20.93 -3.33 3.28
CA TRP A 274 20.37 -2.11 2.72
C TRP A 274 19.82 -1.19 3.84
N PRO A 275 19.96 0.14 3.67
CA PRO A 275 19.56 1.09 4.71
C PRO A 275 18.04 1.17 4.91
N GLY A 276 17.26 0.95 3.84
CA GLY A 276 15.80 0.86 3.88
C GLY A 276 15.30 -0.58 3.92
N ARG A 277 14.04 -0.76 4.36
CA ARG A 277 13.38 -2.07 4.50
C ARG A 277 11.86 -1.91 4.57
N TYR A 278 11.13 -3.02 4.44
CA TYR A 278 9.72 -3.04 4.81
C TYR A 278 9.58 -2.89 6.33
N VAL A 279 8.76 -1.93 6.76
CA VAL A 279 8.44 -1.70 8.18
C VAL A 279 7.07 -2.23 8.56
N SER A 280 6.19 -2.41 7.58
CA SER A 280 4.82 -2.88 7.81
C SER A 280 4.21 -3.61 6.64
N PHE A 281 3.25 -4.48 6.95
CA PHE A 281 2.36 -5.12 5.99
C PHE A 281 0.90 -4.90 6.38
N ILE A 282 0.05 -4.60 5.40
CA ILE A 282 -1.38 -4.37 5.60
C ILE A 282 -2.17 -5.15 4.55
N ALA A 283 -3.13 -5.98 4.98
CA ALA A 283 -4.00 -6.71 4.07
C ALA A 283 -5.46 -6.35 4.33
N TRP A 284 -6.21 -6.05 3.27
CA TRP A 284 -7.62 -5.67 3.37
C TRP A 284 -8.48 -6.43 2.36
N PRO A 285 -9.76 -6.70 2.71
CA PRO A 285 -10.70 -7.24 1.74
C PRO A 285 -11.05 -6.25 0.64
N PHE A 286 -11.17 -6.77 -0.57
CA PHE A 286 -11.74 -6.10 -1.72
C PHE A 286 -13.15 -5.59 -1.42
N GLN A 287 -13.42 -4.33 -1.80
CA GLN A 287 -14.73 -3.69 -1.71
C GLN A 287 -15.35 -3.71 -3.10
N ARG A 288 -16.52 -4.33 -3.24
CA ARG A 288 -17.06 -4.75 -4.55
C ARG A 288 -17.88 -3.65 -5.21
N GLU A 289 -18.47 -2.77 -4.43
CA GLU A 289 -19.44 -1.79 -4.85
C GLU A 289 -18.80 -0.81 -5.84
N ASN A 290 -19.55 -0.44 -6.89
CA ASN A 290 -19.10 0.48 -7.95
C ASN A 290 -17.86 0.04 -8.75
N THR A 291 -17.44 -1.23 -8.66
CA THR A 291 -16.30 -1.76 -9.43
C THR A 291 -16.75 -2.74 -10.53
N PRO A 292 -16.04 -2.82 -11.67
CA PRO A 292 -16.27 -3.89 -12.65
C PRO A 292 -16.13 -5.31 -12.06
N LEU A 293 -15.11 -5.55 -11.23
CA LEU A 293 -14.83 -6.85 -10.62
C LEU A 293 -15.95 -7.29 -9.67
N GLY A 294 -16.58 -6.34 -8.97
CA GLY A 294 -17.71 -6.63 -8.09
C GLY A 294 -18.98 -7.13 -8.80
N ARG A 295 -19.05 -6.99 -10.13
CA ARG A 295 -20.14 -7.51 -10.98
C ARG A 295 -19.95 -8.97 -11.40
N VAL A 296 -18.77 -9.55 -11.14
CA VAL A 296 -18.52 -10.97 -11.37
C VAL A 296 -19.43 -11.80 -10.46
N LYS A 297 -19.97 -12.91 -10.98
CA LYS A 297 -20.90 -13.79 -10.24
C LYS A 297 -20.24 -14.25 -8.94
N GLU A 298 -20.95 -14.11 -7.81
CA GLU A 298 -20.49 -14.63 -6.53
C GLU A 298 -20.37 -16.16 -6.58
N TRP A 299 -19.33 -16.68 -5.96
CA TRP A 299 -19.17 -18.10 -5.69
C TRP A 299 -20.11 -18.52 -4.57
N ASP A 300 -20.96 -19.50 -4.82
CA ASP A 300 -21.87 -20.03 -3.82
C ASP A 300 -21.13 -21.01 -2.89
N ARG A 301 -20.89 -20.56 -1.66
CA ARG A 301 -20.21 -21.36 -0.63
C ARG A 301 -21.09 -22.49 -0.09
N ASP A 302 -22.41 -22.31 -0.10
CA ASP A 302 -23.36 -23.30 0.41
C ASP A 302 -23.53 -24.43 -0.61
N GLU A 303 -23.64 -24.10 -1.89
CA GLU A 303 -23.63 -25.08 -2.98
C GLU A 303 -22.31 -25.86 -2.99
N ALA A 304 -21.17 -25.16 -2.91
CA ALA A 304 -19.85 -25.78 -2.89
C ALA A 304 -19.65 -26.74 -1.68
N ALA A 305 -20.25 -26.42 -0.52
CA ALA A 305 -20.21 -27.29 0.65
C ALA A 305 -20.98 -28.61 0.42
N VAL A 306 -21.99 -28.62 -0.44
CA VAL A 306 -22.77 -29.80 -0.81
C VAL A 306 -22.13 -30.58 -1.95
N THR A 307 -21.69 -29.89 -3.01
CA THR A 307 -21.13 -30.52 -4.21
C THR A 307 -19.68 -30.96 -4.03
N GLY A 308 -18.97 -30.40 -3.05
CA GLY A 308 -17.52 -30.53 -2.91
C GLY A 308 -16.76 -29.76 -3.99
N GLU A 309 -17.44 -28.92 -4.77
CA GLU A 309 -16.79 -28.10 -5.80
C GLU A 309 -15.83 -27.11 -5.15
N LYS A 310 -14.62 -27.07 -5.70
CA LYS A 310 -13.57 -26.20 -5.19
C LYS A 310 -13.61 -24.85 -5.88
N PHE A 311 -13.39 -23.77 -5.12
CA PHE A 311 -13.24 -22.44 -5.70
C PHE A 311 -12.18 -22.43 -6.82
N PRO A 312 -12.44 -21.86 -8.02
CA PRO A 312 -11.59 -22.08 -9.18
C PRO A 312 -10.24 -21.38 -9.00
N GLY A 313 -10.22 -20.27 -8.25
CA GLY A 313 -8.99 -19.62 -7.82
C GLY A 313 -8.12 -20.54 -6.95
N ASP A 314 -8.71 -21.28 -5.99
CA ASP A 314 -7.94 -22.23 -5.18
C ASP A 314 -7.45 -23.42 -6.02
N ALA A 315 -8.30 -23.92 -6.92
CA ALA A 315 -7.94 -25.03 -7.80
C ALA A 315 -6.75 -24.66 -8.71
N LEU A 316 -6.80 -23.50 -9.37
CA LEU A 316 -5.71 -23.01 -10.22
C LEU A 316 -4.44 -22.71 -9.41
N ALA A 317 -4.56 -21.99 -8.29
CA ALA A 317 -3.41 -21.59 -7.50
C ALA A 317 -2.64 -22.79 -6.93
N GLU A 318 -3.34 -23.86 -6.53
CA GLU A 318 -2.68 -25.10 -6.11
C GLU A 318 -2.01 -25.85 -7.26
N MET A 319 -2.63 -25.91 -8.45
CA MET A 319 -1.96 -26.49 -9.63
C MET A 319 -0.67 -25.75 -9.98
N ILE A 320 -0.65 -24.43 -9.85
CA ILE A 320 0.55 -23.60 -10.04
C ILE A 320 1.59 -23.91 -8.95
N MET A 321 1.17 -23.94 -7.68
CA MET A 321 2.06 -24.25 -6.55
C MET A 321 2.70 -25.64 -6.66
N GLU A 322 1.98 -26.61 -7.22
CA GLU A 322 2.46 -27.97 -7.46
C GLU A 322 3.30 -28.10 -8.75
N GLY A 323 3.48 -27.02 -9.51
CA GLY A 323 4.23 -27.01 -10.77
C GLY A 323 3.51 -27.72 -11.93
N LYS A 324 2.19 -27.94 -11.82
CA LYS A 324 1.38 -28.60 -12.87
C LYS A 324 0.94 -27.64 -13.97
N VAL A 325 0.87 -26.35 -13.66
CA VAL A 325 0.47 -25.27 -14.59
C VAL A 325 1.47 -24.13 -14.47
N ASP A 326 1.92 -23.59 -15.60
CA ASP A 326 2.68 -22.35 -15.60
C ASP A 326 1.76 -21.16 -15.30
N GLY A 327 1.95 -20.54 -14.13
CA GLY A 327 1.19 -19.37 -13.70
C GLY A 327 1.45 -18.12 -14.55
N GLU A 328 2.58 -18.07 -15.25
CA GLU A 328 2.92 -16.97 -16.16
C GLU A 328 2.18 -17.07 -17.50
N SER A 329 1.94 -18.29 -18.00
CA SER A 329 1.19 -18.53 -19.22
C SER A 329 -0.32 -18.36 -19.01
N LYS A 330 -0.88 -17.29 -19.61
CA LYS A 330 -2.33 -17.08 -19.61
C LYS A 330 -3.06 -18.26 -20.28
N ALA A 331 -2.54 -18.75 -21.40
CA ALA A 331 -3.17 -19.82 -22.16
C ALA A 331 -3.26 -21.10 -21.33
N ASP A 332 -2.20 -21.47 -20.62
CA ASP A 332 -2.18 -22.67 -19.78
C ASP A 332 -3.10 -22.53 -18.57
N CYS A 333 -3.11 -21.35 -17.94
CA CYS A 333 -4.04 -21.04 -16.86
C CYS A 333 -5.51 -21.14 -17.30
N ASP A 334 -5.86 -20.55 -18.44
CA ASP A 334 -7.23 -20.54 -18.98
C ASP A 334 -7.65 -21.95 -19.44
N ALA A 335 -6.72 -22.76 -19.96
CA ALA A 335 -6.98 -24.15 -20.35
C ALA A 335 -7.17 -25.07 -19.14
N ALA A 336 -6.36 -24.90 -18.09
CA ALA A 336 -6.42 -25.72 -16.88
C ALA A 336 -7.64 -25.39 -16.00
N MET A 337 -8.01 -24.11 -15.90
CA MET A 337 -9.13 -23.66 -15.08
C MET A 337 -9.92 -22.53 -15.76
N PRO A 338 -10.82 -22.84 -16.70
CA PRO A 338 -11.55 -21.86 -17.50
C PRO A 338 -12.41 -20.88 -16.67
N ASP A 339 -12.82 -21.26 -15.46
CA ASP A 339 -13.65 -20.45 -14.57
C ASP A 339 -12.84 -19.60 -13.59
N ALA A 340 -11.51 -19.72 -13.57
CA ALA A 340 -10.64 -18.84 -12.79
C ALA A 340 -10.79 -17.38 -13.25
N GLY A 341 -11.15 -16.49 -12.32
CA GLY A 341 -11.44 -15.09 -12.63
C GLY A 341 -12.89 -14.78 -13.04
N LYS A 342 -13.75 -15.80 -13.18
CA LYS A 342 -15.18 -15.64 -13.53
C LYS A 342 -16.12 -15.83 -12.33
N ARG A 343 -15.56 -16.04 -11.15
CA ARG A 343 -16.26 -16.22 -9.88
C ARG A 343 -15.58 -15.37 -8.81
N LEU A 344 -16.38 -14.61 -8.07
CA LEU A 344 -15.93 -13.76 -6.97
C LEU A 344 -16.14 -14.50 -5.64
N ARG A 345 -15.12 -14.57 -4.80
CA ARG A 345 -15.26 -15.04 -3.41
C ARG A 345 -14.97 -13.89 -2.46
N SER A 346 -16.02 -13.16 -2.10
CA SER A 346 -15.93 -12.03 -1.17
C SER A 346 -15.45 -12.52 0.21
N ALA A 347 -14.57 -11.75 0.84
CA ALA A 347 -14.05 -12.05 2.17
C ALA A 347 -14.88 -11.37 3.26
N GLY A 348 -15.38 -12.15 4.22
CA GLY A 348 -16.04 -11.63 5.42
C GLY A 348 -15.06 -11.38 6.57
N ALA A 349 -15.61 -11.07 7.76
CA ALA A 349 -14.81 -10.84 8.97
C ALA A 349 -13.91 -12.02 9.36
N VAL A 350 -14.42 -13.25 9.24
CA VAL A 350 -13.65 -14.46 9.53
C VAL A 350 -12.50 -14.65 8.54
N ASP A 351 -12.77 -14.51 7.23
CA ASP A 351 -11.73 -14.60 6.21
C ASP A 351 -10.64 -13.55 6.43
N TYR A 352 -11.03 -12.33 6.82
CA TYR A 352 -10.09 -11.25 7.14
C TYR A 352 -9.19 -11.58 8.32
N LEU A 353 -9.77 -11.97 9.47
CA LEU A 353 -9.00 -12.29 10.67
C LEU A 353 -8.05 -13.47 10.44
N ARG A 354 -8.47 -14.48 9.67
CA ARG A 354 -7.62 -15.60 9.24
C ARG A 354 -6.46 -15.13 8.37
N THR A 355 -6.73 -14.27 7.38
CA THR A 355 -5.70 -13.71 6.48
C THR A 355 -4.66 -12.92 7.27
N GLN A 356 -5.11 -12.06 8.18
CA GLN A 356 -4.23 -11.23 9.00
C GLN A 356 -3.39 -12.07 9.96
N ALA A 357 -4.00 -13.07 10.62
CA ALA A 357 -3.28 -13.99 11.50
C ALA A 357 -2.20 -14.76 10.74
N LEU A 358 -2.54 -15.29 9.57
CA LEU A 358 -1.56 -15.98 8.73
C LEU A 358 -0.43 -15.06 8.28
N ALA A 359 -0.72 -13.82 7.87
CA ALA A 359 0.30 -12.85 7.50
C ALA A 359 1.29 -12.58 8.66
N ARG A 360 0.81 -12.47 9.90
CA ARG A 360 1.68 -12.34 11.10
C ARG A 360 2.54 -13.57 11.33
N LEU A 361 1.98 -14.77 11.18
CA LEU A 361 2.72 -16.03 11.34
C LEU A 361 3.76 -16.23 10.23
N TYR A 362 3.48 -15.77 9.02
CA TYR A 362 4.32 -15.99 7.84
C TYR A 362 5.43 -14.95 7.69
N LEU A 363 5.11 -13.66 7.89
CA LEU A 363 6.05 -12.54 7.77
C LEU A 363 6.86 -12.36 9.07
N ASP A 364 7.70 -13.34 9.36
CA ASP A 364 8.58 -13.33 10.53
C ASP A 364 9.65 -12.22 10.50
N ASN A 365 9.91 -11.63 9.33
CA ASN A 365 10.90 -10.57 9.11
C ASN A 365 10.30 -9.16 8.87
N VAL A 366 8.98 -9.00 8.98
CA VAL A 366 8.28 -7.69 8.98
C VAL A 366 7.84 -7.35 10.40
N LEU A 367 8.16 -6.15 10.87
CA LEU A 367 7.85 -5.73 12.24
C LEU A 367 6.33 -5.65 12.45
N SER A 368 5.68 -4.77 11.70
CA SER A 368 4.27 -4.44 11.95
C SER A 368 3.30 -5.10 10.99
N ILE A 369 2.17 -5.55 11.53
CA ILE A 369 0.97 -5.92 10.77
C ILE A 369 -0.14 -4.93 11.16
N GLY A 370 -0.69 -4.23 10.17
CA GLY A 370 -1.75 -3.26 10.37
C GLY A 370 -3.14 -3.90 10.37
N ALA A 371 -4.02 -3.41 11.24
CA ALA A 371 -5.44 -3.74 11.23
C ALA A 371 -6.20 -2.84 10.23
N SER A 372 -6.92 -3.44 9.29
CA SER A 372 -7.73 -2.77 8.27
C SER A 372 -9.13 -2.45 8.76
N TRP A 373 -9.22 -1.66 9.83
CA TRP A 373 -10.52 -1.20 10.34
C TRP A 373 -11.26 -0.29 9.34
N VAL A 374 -10.56 0.32 8.39
CA VAL A 374 -11.15 1.19 7.34
C VAL A 374 -12.08 0.40 6.42
N THR A 375 -11.77 -0.86 6.14
CA THR A 375 -12.63 -1.74 5.32
C THR A 375 -13.54 -2.60 6.19
N MET A 376 -13.06 -3.02 7.36
CA MET A 376 -13.76 -4.00 8.20
C MET A 376 -14.61 -3.41 9.33
N GLY A 377 -14.48 -2.10 9.56
CA GLY A 377 -15.07 -1.39 10.68
C GLY A 377 -14.25 -1.45 11.97
N PRO A 378 -14.52 -0.54 12.92
CA PRO A 378 -13.70 -0.36 14.12
C PRO A 378 -13.64 -1.59 15.03
N LYS A 379 -14.74 -2.34 15.15
CA LYS A 379 -14.82 -3.50 16.06
C LYS A 379 -14.04 -4.70 15.53
N ILE A 380 -14.07 -4.94 14.21
CA ILE A 380 -13.22 -5.97 13.61
C ILE A 380 -11.75 -5.56 13.64
N GLY A 381 -11.45 -4.27 13.43
CA GLY A 381 -10.12 -3.72 13.65
C GLY A 381 -9.58 -3.97 15.06
N GLN A 382 -10.41 -3.67 16.07
CA GLN A 382 -10.10 -3.94 17.48
C GLN A 382 -9.85 -5.44 17.73
N MET A 383 -10.69 -6.32 17.17
CA MET A 383 -10.45 -7.77 17.23
C MET A 383 -9.14 -8.16 16.54
N GLY A 384 -8.76 -7.48 15.45
CA GLY A 384 -7.49 -7.69 14.74
C GLY A 384 -6.26 -7.65 15.64
N LEU A 385 -6.28 -6.91 16.75
CA LEU A 385 -5.19 -6.87 17.74
C LEU A 385 -4.89 -8.24 18.39
N TYR A 386 -5.91 -9.11 18.44
CA TYR A 386 -5.82 -10.50 18.90
C TYR A 386 -5.57 -11.50 17.78
N TYR A 387 -5.45 -11.04 16.53
CA TYR A 387 -5.17 -11.85 15.34
C TYR A 387 -3.88 -11.38 14.66
N GLY A 388 -2.91 -10.94 15.47
CA GLY A 388 -1.56 -10.61 15.02
C GLY A 388 -1.30 -9.16 14.63
N ALA A 389 -2.30 -8.28 14.63
CA ALA A 389 -2.06 -6.85 14.40
C ALA A 389 -1.31 -6.21 15.57
N SER A 390 -0.32 -5.42 15.21
CA SER A 390 0.46 -4.57 16.13
C SER A 390 0.06 -3.10 16.05
N ASP A 391 -0.65 -2.73 14.99
CA ASP A 391 -0.93 -1.35 14.62
C ASP A 391 -2.38 -1.18 14.17
N MET A 392 -3.03 -0.13 14.64
CA MET A 392 -4.40 0.24 14.26
C MET A 392 -4.44 1.19 13.05
N GLY A 393 -3.35 1.36 12.31
CA GLY A 393 -3.32 2.27 11.16
C GLY A 393 -3.38 3.73 11.60
N SER A 394 -4.00 4.56 10.76
CA SER A 394 -4.03 5.99 11.01
C SER A 394 -5.32 6.51 11.62
N VAL A 395 -5.28 7.71 12.17
CA VAL A 395 -6.48 8.57 12.30
C VAL A 395 -6.94 8.96 10.89
N MET A 396 -8.18 8.66 10.55
CA MET A 396 -8.66 8.92 9.20
C MET A 396 -9.44 10.22 9.16
N MET A 397 -8.78 11.28 8.69
CA MET A 397 -9.38 12.60 8.48
C MET A 397 -10.19 12.67 7.18
N GLU A 398 -9.79 11.88 6.18
CA GLU A 398 -10.32 11.83 4.81
C GLU A 398 -10.05 10.46 4.18
N GLU A 399 -10.99 9.93 3.39
CA GLU A 399 -10.83 8.68 2.65
C GLU A 399 -11.68 8.75 1.37
N ASN A 400 -11.03 8.73 0.20
CA ASN A 400 -11.67 8.93 -1.10
C ASN A 400 -11.69 7.67 -1.98
N VAL A 401 -10.86 6.66 -1.69
CA VAL A 401 -10.68 5.49 -2.55
C VAL A 401 -11.63 4.35 -2.15
N VAL A 402 -11.64 4.00 -0.85
CA VAL A 402 -12.53 2.98 -0.27
C VAL A 402 -13.97 3.49 -0.20
N SER A 403 -14.18 4.79 0.01
CA SER A 403 -15.48 5.45 0.00
C SER A 403 -16.13 5.45 -1.39
N ALA A 404 -15.34 5.61 -2.45
CA ALA A 404 -15.80 5.42 -3.83
C ALA A 404 -16.30 3.99 -4.07
N ALA A 405 -15.74 3.01 -3.35
CA ALA A 405 -16.18 1.62 -3.31
C ALA A 405 -17.20 1.33 -2.19
N GLY A 406 -17.91 2.34 -1.66
CA GLY A 406 -19.08 2.17 -0.80
C GLY A 406 -18.83 2.03 0.70
N THR A 407 -17.58 2.06 1.17
CA THR A 407 -17.26 1.85 2.59
C THR A 407 -16.72 3.13 3.24
N THR A 408 -17.35 3.57 4.35
CA THR A 408 -16.93 4.78 5.07
C THR A 408 -16.85 4.56 6.58
N TYR A 409 -15.64 4.38 7.09
CA TYR A 409 -15.35 4.45 8.52
C TYR A 409 -14.35 5.59 8.77
N CYS A 410 -14.57 6.35 9.84
CA CYS A 410 -13.72 7.45 10.26
C CYS A 410 -13.51 7.32 11.78
N LEU A 411 -12.25 7.31 12.21
CA LEU A 411 -11.86 7.27 13.62
C LEU A 411 -10.90 8.41 13.90
N ASP A 412 -11.16 9.13 14.99
CA ASP A 412 -10.24 10.11 15.55
C ASP A 412 -9.32 9.46 16.61
N GLU A 413 -8.34 10.24 17.07
CA GLU A 413 -7.35 9.77 18.04
C GLU A 413 -7.97 9.24 19.34
N PRO A 414 -8.94 9.94 19.99
CA PRO A 414 -9.62 9.40 21.16
C PRO A 414 -10.27 8.04 20.92
N VAL A 415 -10.97 7.85 19.79
CA VAL A 415 -11.62 6.57 19.49
C VAL A 415 -10.59 5.46 19.29
N LEU A 416 -9.49 5.71 18.57
CA LEU A 416 -8.41 4.73 18.39
C LEU A 416 -7.77 4.34 19.73
N CYS A 417 -7.45 5.33 20.57
CA CYS A 417 -6.92 5.09 21.91
C CYS A 417 -7.89 4.26 22.76
N HIS A 418 -9.19 4.59 22.71
CA HIS A 418 -10.22 3.86 23.43
C HIS A 418 -10.35 2.40 22.96
N LEU A 419 -10.32 2.15 21.64
CA LEU A 419 -10.39 0.79 21.09
C LEU A 419 -9.18 -0.04 21.49
N ILE A 420 -7.98 0.53 21.45
CA ILE A 420 -6.76 -0.14 21.89
C ILE A 420 -6.83 -0.46 23.40
N ARG A 421 -7.23 0.53 24.21
CA ARG A 421 -7.26 0.38 25.67
C ARG A 421 -8.33 -0.58 26.15
N SER A 422 -9.54 -0.48 25.60
CA SER A 422 -10.63 -1.42 25.94
C SER A 422 -10.36 -2.84 25.46
N ALA A 423 -9.44 -3.02 24.49
CA ALA A 423 -8.90 -4.33 24.13
C ALA A 423 -7.78 -4.80 25.07
N GLY A 424 -7.43 -4.09 26.14
CA GLY A 424 -6.42 -4.50 27.12
C GLY A 424 -4.98 -4.12 26.78
N PHE A 425 -4.77 -3.23 25.79
CA PHE A 425 -3.44 -2.79 25.35
C PHE A 425 -3.17 -1.32 25.70
N MET A 426 -1.93 -0.89 25.51
CA MET A 426 -1.48 0.47 25.72
C MET A 426 -1.39 1.20 24.37
N PRO A 427 -2.21 2.24 24.12
CA PRO A 427 -2.13 2.99 22.88
C PRO A 427 -0.85 3.84 22.82
N ALA A 428 -0.22 3.87 21.64
CA ALA A 428 0.94 4.72 21.40
C ALA A 428 0.92 5.32 19.99
N GLN A 429 1.15 6.63 19.89
CA GLN A 429 1.41 7.30 18.62
C GLN A 429 2.83 6.94 18.15
N ARG A 430 2.96 6.59 16.86
CA ARG A 430 4.24 6.29 16.22
C ARG A 430 4.53 7.21 15.02
N ASP A 431 5.77 7.21 14.57
CA ASP A 431 6.15 7.71 13.25
C ASP A 431 6.05 6.61 12.16
N ASN A 432 6.51 6.91 10.94
CA ASN A 432 6.56 5.95 9.82
C ASN A 432 7.55 4.80 10.05
N ARG A 433 8.62 5.03 10.82
CA ARG A 433 9.65 4.04 11.15
C ARG A 433 9.29 3.22 12.38
N TYR A 434 8.06 3.34 12.89
CA TYR A 434 7.58 2.67 14.09
C TYR A 434 8.35 3.05 15.37
N GLN A 435 8.95 4.24 15.41
CA GLN A 435 9.42 4.84 16.65
C GLN A 435 8.22 5.42 17.41
N LEU A 436 8.18 5.18 18.72
CA LEU A 436 7.10 5.70 19.57
C LEU A 436 7.33 7.18 19.83
N LEU A 437 6.37 8.01 19.41
CA LEU A 437 6.36 9.45 19.66
C LEU A 437 5.72 9.77 21.00
N LYS A 438 4.59 9.10 21.29
CA LYS A 438 3.84 9.30 22.54
C LYS A 438 3.19 8.00 22.98
N VAL A 439 3.41 7.62 24.23
CA VAL A 439 2.75 6.48 24.87
C VAL A 439 1.67 7.01 25.81
N HIS A 440 0.47 6.42 25.75
CA HIS A 440 -0.70 6.88 26.50
C HIS A 440 -0.98 5.96 27.69
N ASP A 441 -0.12 6.03 28.69
CA ASP A 441 -0.16 5.25 29.93
C ASP A 441 -0.56 6.07 31.18
N THR A 442 -0.89 7.34 30.98
CA THR A 442 -1.34 8.26 32.05
C THR A 442 -2.76 8.76 31.80
N ASP A 443 -3.35 9.40 32.81
CA ASP A 443 -4.69 10.00 32.72
C ASP A 443 -4.80 11.08 31.64
N ALA A 444 -3.69 11.63 31.16
CA ALA A 444 -3.66 12.62 30.07
C ALA A 444 -3.93 12.01 28.67
N ALA A 445 -4.17 10.70 28.57
CA ALA A 445 -4.48 10.02 27.32
C ALA A 445 -5.76 10.57 26.66
N PRO A 446 -5.78 10.75 25.31
CA PRO A 446 -6.92 11.36 24.59
C PRO A 446 -8.27 10.70 24.87
N ASP A 447 -8.30 9.37 24.98
CA ASP A 447 -9.52 8.61 25.28
C ASP A 447 -10.05 8.85 26.70
N LEU A 448 -9.16 9.10 27.66
CA LEU A 448 -9.53 9.35 29.06
C LEU A 448 -10.02 10.79 29.28
N GLN A 449 -9.79 11.69 28.31
CA GLN A 449 -10.31 13.06 28.34
C GLN A 449 -11.75 13.19 27.84
N VAL A 450 -12.30 12.14 27.20
CA VAL A 450 -13.68 12.13 26.71
C VAL A 450 -14.64 11.85 27.86
N LYS A 451 -15.42 12.86 28.26
CA LYS A 451 -16.36 12.77 29.39
C LYS A 451 -17.68 12.06 29.06
N ASP A 452 -18.13 12.16 27.80
CA ASP A 452 -19.39 11.56 27.34
C ASP A 452 -19.22 10.99 25.92
N TRP A 453 -19.03 9.67 25.85
CA TRP A 453 -18.92 8.94 24.59
C TRP A 453 -20.23 8.92 23.79
N SER A 454 -21.39 9.14 24.42
CA SER A 454 -22.68 9.20 23.72
C SER A 454 -22.80 10.45 22.84
N ALA A 455 -22.10 11.52 23.21
CA ALA A 455 -21.99 12.77 22.47
C ALA A 455 -20.75 12.85 21.56
N HIS A 456 -19.75 11.98 21.75
CA HIS A 456 -18.54 11.97 20.92
C HIS A 456 -18.85 11.48 19.51
N ARG A 457 -18.48 12.26 18.50
CA ARG A 457 -18.56 11.87 17.09
C ARG A 457 -17.22 12.20 16.45
N ALA A 458 -16.62 11.22 15.80
CA ALA A 458 -15.44 11.46 14.96
C ALA A 458 -15.82 12.53 13.92
N LYS A 459 -15.09 13.64 13.91
CA LYS A 459 -15.34 14.71 12.94
C LYS A 459 -14.85 14.26 11.58
N ARG A 460 -15.77 14.00 10.64
CA ARG A 460 -15.42 13.91 9.23
C ARG A 460 -14.98 15.31 8.78
N LEU A 461 -13.77 15.43 8.26
CA LEU A 461 -13.24 16.75 7.91
C LEU A 461 -13.66 17.22 6.52
N HIS A 462 -14.06 16.35 5.60
CA HIS A 462 -14.68 16.77 4.34
C HIS A 462 -15.31 15.60 3.58
N HIS A 463 -16.25 15.89 2.68
CA HIS A 463 -16.63 15.02 1.57
C HIS A 463 -16.37 15.88 0.32
N GLU A 464 -15.29 15.62 -0.41
CA GLU A 464 -14.98 16.42 -1.61
C GLU A 464 -15.95 16.05 -2.73
N SER A 465 -16.92 16.93 -2.97
CA SER A 465 -17.51 17.05 -4.30
C SER A 465 -16.62 17.98 -5.11
N HIS A 466 -15.66 17.42 -5.86
CA HIS A 466 -14.93 18.21 -6.85
C HIS A 466 -15.86 18.52 -8.02
N GLU A 467 -16.55 19.66 -7.97
CA GLU A 467 -16.94 20.39 -9.19
C GLU A 467 -15.68 21.13 -9.69
N ALA A 468 -14.70 20.40 -10.21
CA ALA A 468 -13.57 21.03 -10.88
C ALA A 468 -14.04 21.51 -12.26
N THR A 469 -13.84 22.79 -12.57
CA THR A 469 -13.99 23.30 -13.93
C THR A 469 -12.77 22.87 -14.74
N THR A 470 -12.91 22.71 -16.06
CA THR A 470 -11.81 22.36 -16.99
C THR A 470 -10.59 23.30 -16.90
N ASP A 471 -10.75 24.48 -16.31
CA ASP A 471 -9.72 25.53 -16.18
C ASP A 471 -8.63 25.19 -15.13
N ASP A 472 -9.00 24.52 -14.03
CA ASP A 472 -8.04 24.16 -12.97
C ASP A 472 -7.04 23.10 -13.43
N GLN A 473 -7.48 22.17 -14.29
CA GLN A 473 -6.63 21.12 -14.87
C GLN A 473 -5.59 21.69 -15.85
N GLN A 474 -6.03 22.59 -16.74
CA GLN A 474 -5.13 23.25 -17.69
C GLN A 474 -4.16 24.18 -16.96
N THR A 475 -4.58 24.82 -15.87
CA THR A 475 -3.72 25.67 -15.05
C THR A 475 -2.62 24.88 -14.34
N ALA A 476 -2.91 23.69 -13.80
CA ALA A 476 -1.91 22.81 -13.19
C ALA A 476 -0.84 22.34 -14.21
N ILE A 477 -1.27 21.91 -15.39
CA ILE A 477 -0.36 21.47 -16.47
C ILE A 477 0.47 22.66 -17.01
N ALA A 478 -0.16 23.82 -17.20
CA ALA A 478 0.50 25.02 -17.70
C ALA A 478 1.48 25.63 -16.67
N ALA A 479 1.16 25.59 -15.38
CA ALA A 479 2.05 26.05 -14.31
C ALA A 479 3.32 25.20 -14.23
N ALA A 480 3.19 23.87 -14.38
CA ALA A 480 4.33 22.95 -14.43
C ALA A 480 5.18 23.10 -15.71
N SER A 481 4.58 23.56 -16.81
CA SER A 481 5.31 23.78 -18.08
C SER A 481 6.09 25.10 -18.12
N LYS A 482 5.77 26.07 -17.25
CA LYS A 482 6.39 27.41 -17.22
C LYS A 482 7.70 27.49 -16.41
N THR A 483 8.09 26.43 -15.70
CA THR A 483 9.34 26.38 -14.91
C THR A 483 10.54 25.79 -15.67
N MET A 484 10.43 25.53 -16.98
CA MET A 484 11.61 25.28 -17.81
C MET A 484 12.50 26.54 -17.84
N PRO A 485 13.78 26.48 -17.43
CA PRO A 485 14.72 27.53 -17.77
C PRO A 485 14.79 27.59 -19.30
N GLN A 486 14.44 28.74 -19.88
CA GLN A 486 14.80 29.01 -21.27
C GLN A 486 16.33 28.98 -21.34
N THR A 487 16.87 27.90 -21.90
CA THR A 487 18.26 27.87 -22.32
C THR A 487 18.38 28.80 -23.51
N ASP A 488 18.82 30.03 -23.27
CA ASP A 488 19.21 30.98 -24.31
C ASP A 488 20.40 30.39 -25.09
N HIS A 489 20.09 29.74 -26.21
CA HIS A 489 21.04 29.45 -27.26
C HIS A 489 21.32 30.75 -28.02
N GLN A 490 22.26 31.57 -27.52
CA GLN A 490 22.99 32.53 -28.34
C GLN A 490 24.27 32.98 -27.64
N GLY A 491 25.38 32.33 -27.99
CA GLY A 491 26.72 32.64 -27.52
C GLY A 491 27.76 32.00 -28.44
N MET A 492 27.75 32.40 -29.71
CA MET A 492 28.78 32.07 -30.69
C MET A 492 30.12 32.66 -30.20
N VAL A 493 31.05 31.80 -29.78
CA VAL A 493 32.45 32.19 -29.57
C VAL A 493 33.16 32.09 -30.92
N THR A 494 33.27 33.23 -31.59
CA THR A 494 34.10 33.39 -32.79
C THR A 494 35.56 33.50 -32.36
N LEU A 495 36.36 32.47 -32.63
CA LEU A 495 37.83 32.53 -32.54
C LEU A 495 38.36 33.27 -33.77
N THR A 496 38.67 34.55 -33.62
CA THR A 496 39.43 35.32 -34.61
C THR A 496 40.88 35.44 -34.14
N ILE A 497 41.78 34.85 -34.93
CA ILE A 497 43.22 35.03 -34.87
C ILE A 497 43.54 36.39 -35.49
N SER A 498 44.23 37.27 -34.79
CA SER A 498 44.85 38.47 -35.39
C SER A 498 46.30 38.59 -34.95
N GLU A 499 47.20 38.48 -35.92
CA GLU A 499 48.60 38.88 -35.80
C GLU A 499 48.74 40.38 -36.10
N ASN A 500 49.53 41.05 -35.24
CA ASN A 500 50.33 42.27 -35.41
C ASN A 500 49.69 43.64 -35.74
N THR A 501 49.69 44.50 -34.69
CA THR A 501 50.35 45.83 -34.53
C THR A 501 50.74 46.64 -35.80
N PRO A 502 50.70 47.99 -35.81
CA PRO A 502 50.47 48.96 -34.73
C PRO A 502 49.14 49.74 -34.76
#